data_AF-A0A962ZHH9-F1
#
_entry.id   AF-A0A962ZHH9-F1
#
_cell.length_a   1.000
_cell.length_b   1.000
_cell.length_c   1.000
_cell.angle_alpha   90.00
_cell.angle_beta   90.00
_cell.angle_gamma   90.00
#
_symmetry.space_group_name_H-M   'P 1'
#
loop_
_entity.id
_entity.type
_entity.pdbx_description
1 polymer ?
#
loop_
_entity_poly.entity_id
_entity_poly.type
_entity_poly.pdbx_seq_one_letter_code
_entity_poly.pdbx_strand_id
1 'polypeptide(L)' 'MNGFSRYLLSTLLLVLAGTASAEIETVTWLHTDHLGSPLMARDAQGNTLWQEDYSPWGERLTAPSANSADIGYTGH' A
#
# COMPACT_ATOMS: atom_id res chain seq x y z
N MET A 1 -27.47 -9.85 -37.75
CA MET A 1 -26.82 -8.76 -36.97
C MET A 1 -26.40 -7.68 -37.94
N ASN A 2 -26.90 -6.45 -37.77
CA ASN A 2 -26.75 -5.36 -38.74
C ASN A 2 -25.36 -4.70 -38.59
N GLY A 3 -24.77 -4.18 -39.67
CA GLY A 3 -23.42 -3.58 -39.65
C GLY A 3 -23.24 -2.47 -38.59
N PHE A 4 -24.28 -1.67 -38.35
CA PHE A 4 -24.30 -0.63 -37.32
C PHE A 4 -24.12 -1.18 -35.89
N SER A 5 -24.78 -2.30 -35.59
CA SER A 5 -24.67 -2.97 -34.28
C SER A 5 -23.27 -3.54 -34.04
N ARG A 6 -22.55 -3.93 -35.11
CA ARG A 6 -21.16 -4.39 -35.02
C ARG A 6 -20.21 -3.26 -34.67
N TYR A 7 -20.33 -2.11 -35.33
CA TYR A 7 -19.47 -0.96 -35.04
C TYR A 7 -19.69 -0.41 -33.62
N LEU A 8 -20.94 -0.35 -33.16
CA LEU A 8 -21.28 0.04 -31.79
C LEU A 8 -20.66 -0.90 -30.75
N LEU A 9 -20.71 -2.21 -31.00
CA LEU A 9 -20.11 -3.20 -30.10
C LEU A 9 -18.58 -3.07 -30.09
N SER A 10 -17.95 -2.83 -31.25
CA SER A 10 -16.51 -2.68 -31.38
C SER A 10 -15.97 -1.42 -30.69
N THR A 11 -16.67 -0.29 -30.80
CA THR A 11 -16.27 0.94 -30.11
C THR A 11 -16.44 0.82 -28.60
N LEU A 12 -17.52 0.17 -28.14
CA LEU A 12 -17.72 -0.12 -26.71
C LEU A 12 -16.61 -1.01 -26.15
N LEU A 13 -16.21 -2.05 -26.89
CA LEU A 13 -15.12 -2.94 -26.48
C LEU A 13 -13.78 -2.22 -26.36
N LEU A 14 -13.50 -1.30 -27.30
CA LEU A 14 -12.25 -0.54 -27.32
C LEU A 14 -12.15 0.42 -26.13
N VAL A 15 -13.25 1.08 -25.76
CA VAL A 15 -13.30 1.96 -24.59
C VAL A 15 -13.12 1.16 -23.30
N LEU A 16 -13.77 0.00 -23.16
CA LEU A 16 -13.61 -0.87 -21.99
C LEU A 16 -12.18 -1.41 -21.83
N ALA A 17 -11.49 -1.72 -22.94
CA ALA A 17 -10.11 -2.17 -22.89
C ALA A 17 -9.14 -1.05 -22.42
N GLY A 18 -9.46 0.21 -22.72
CA GLY A 18 -8.64 1.38 -22.35
C GLY A 18 -8.68 1.75 -20.87
N THR A 19 -9.65 1.23 -20.10
CA THR A 19 -9.77 1.50 -18.65
C THR A 19 -9.07 0.47 -17.77
N ALA A 20 -8.35 -0.48 -18.37
CA ALA A 20 -7.57 -1.46 -17.60
C ALA A 20 -6.42 -0.74 -16.87
N SER A 21 -6.51 -0.68 -15.54
CA SER A 21 -5.42 -0.23 -14.68
C SER A 21 -4.74 -1.46 -14.07
N ALA A 22 -3.41 -1.50 -14.12
CA ALA A 22 -2.65 -2.48 -13.36
C ALA A 22 -2.51 -1.98 -11.91
N GLU A 23 -2.70 -2.87 -10.94
CA GLU A 23 -2.37 -2.59 -9.55
C GLU A 23 -0.85 -2.50 -9.41
N ILE A 24 -0.36 -1.45 -8.75
CA ILE A 24 1.06 -1.30 -8.45
C ILE A 24 1.32 -2.01 -7.12
N GLU A 25 2.01 -3.14 -7.19
CA GLU A 25 2.53 -3.82 -6.00
C GLU A 25 3.81 -3.10 -5.54
N THR A 26 3.89 -2.79 -4.24
CA THR A 26 5.07 -2.14 -3.65
C THR A 26 5.61 -2.96 -2.49
N VAL A 27 6.94 -3.03 -2.39
CA VAL A 27 7.62 -3.68 -1.26
C VAL A 27 7.91 -2.63 -0.20
N THR A 28 7.45 -2.90 1.02
CA THR A 28 7.75 -2.08 2.21
C THR A 28 8.65 -2.88 3.15
N TRP A 29 9.80 -2.32 3.50
CA TRP A 29 10.74 -2.90 4.45
C TRP A 29 10.47 -2.37 5.86
N LEU A 30 10.10 -3.25 6.77
CA LEU A 30 9.89 -2.92 8.18
C LEU A 30 11.19 -3.14 8.96
N HIS A 31 11.62 -2.12 9.69
CA HIS A 31 12.73 -2.20 10.63
C HIS A 31 12.17 -2.34 12.03
N THR A 32 12.35 -3.52 12.63
CA THR A 32 11.79 -3.87 13.93
C THR A 32 12.85 -3.86 15.03
N ASP A 33 12.42 -3.65 16.27
CA ASP A 33 13.22 -3.92 17.45
C ASP A 33 13.34 -5.44 17.74
N HIS A 34 13.99 -5.77 18.86
CA HIS A 34 14.18 -7.14 19.33
C HIS A 34 12.90 -7.86 19.77
N LEU A 35 11.80 -7.14 20.02
CA LEU A 35 10.49 -7.70 20.35
C LEU A 35 9.61 -7.86 19.11
N GLY A 36 10.05 -7.34 17.95
CA GLY A 36 9.27 -7.33 16.71
C GLY A 36 8.42 -6.08 16.52
N SER A 37 8.53 -5.07 17.39
CA SER A 37 7.82 -3.80 17.23
C SER A 37 8.42 -3.05 16.05
N PRO A 38 7.63 -2.64 15.04
CA PRO A 38 8.17 -1.95 13.88
C PRO A 38 8.41 -0.47 14.22
N LEU A 39 9.65 0.01 14.07
CA LEU A 39 10.02 1.39 14.40
C LEU A 39 10.06 2.29 13.17
N MET A 40 10.24 1.70 11.98
CA MET A 40 10.38 2.46 10.74
C MET A 40 9.99 1.59 9.54
N ALA A 41 9.35 2.19 8.55
CA ALA A 41 9.14 1.59 7.24
C ALA A 41 9.92 2.32 6.15
N ARG A 42 10.48 1.58 5.20
CA ARG A 42 11.15 2.11 4.03
C ARG A 42 10.64 1.51 2.72
N ASP A 43 10.66 2.32 1.67
CA ASP A 43 10.43 1.83 0.31
C ASP A 43 11.67 1.11 -0.26
N ALA A 44 11.53 0.57 -1.48
CA ALA A 44 12.62 -0.12 -2.17
C ALA A 44 13.80 0.79 -2.55
N GLN A 45 13.61 2.11 -2.52
CA GLN A 45 14.65 3.12 -2.76
C GLN A 45 15.35 3.53 -1.46
N GLY A 46 14.89 3.03 -0.31
CA GLY A 46 15.42 3.33 1.01
C GLY A 46 14.88 4.62 1.62
N ASN A 47 13.84 5.23 1.05
CA ASN A 47 13.19 6.39 1.64
C ASN A 47 12.33 5.96 2.82
N THR A 48 12.32 6.76 3.89
CA THR A 48 11.45 6.52 5.04
C THR A 48 10.02 6.89 4.72
N LEU A 49 9.11 5.91 4.80
CA LEU A 49 7.67 6.10 4.65
C LEU A 49 7.06 6.62 5.94
N TRP A 50 7.45 6.03 7.07
CA TRP A 50 7.04 6.44 8.41
C TRP A 50 8.05 5.95 9.44
N GLN A 51 8.01 6.56 10.62
CA GLN A 51 8.78 6.19 11.80
C GLN A 51 7.92 6.38 13.05
N GLU A 52 8.08 5.50 14.03
CA GLU A 52 7.38 5.57 15.30
C GLU A 52 8.24 5.07 16.45
N ASP A 53 7.92 5.55 17.65
CA ASP A 53 8.56 5.12 18.90
C ASP A 53 7.52 4.55 19.85
N TYR A 54 7.92 3.53 20.61
CA TYR A 54 7.09 2.86 21.61
C TYR A 54 7.64 3.08 23.01
N SER A 55 6.73 3.28 23.97
CA SER A 55 7.05 3.16 25.38
C SER A 55 7.34 1.70 25.75
N PRO A 56 7.96 1.43 26.91
CA PRO A 56 8.19 0.05 27.37
C PRO A 56 6.92 -0.80 27.51
N TRP A 57 5.74 -0.17 27.53
CA TRP A 57 4.44 -0.83 27.66
C TRP A 57 3.60 -0.74 26.39
N GLY A 58 4.20 -0.37 25.26
CA GLY A 58 3.56 -0.39 23.94
C GLY A 58 2.74 0.84 23.59
N GLU A 59 2.81 1.91 24.39
CA GLU A 59 2.20 3.18 24.02
C GLU A 59 3.01 3.85 22.89
N ARG A 60 2.34 4.27 21.82
CA ARG A 60 2.97 5.03 20.73
C ARG A 60 3.27 6.45 21.21
N LEU A 61 4.54 6.85 21.14
CA LEU A 61 5.01 8.15 21.63
C LEU A 61 5.01 9.24 20.54
N THR A 62 4.94 8.82 19.27
CA THR A 62 4.81 9.72 18.12
C THR A 62 3.36 10.11 17.85
N ALA A 63 3.11 11.40 17.56
CA ALA A 63 1.82 11.95 17.13
C ALA A 63 1.29 11.24 15.85
N PRO A 64 0.01 11.38 15.48
CA PRO A 64 -0.80 10.31 14.87
C PRO A 64 -0.05 9.51 13.80
N SER A 65 0.01 8.19 14.00
CA SER A 65 0.88 7.30 13.23
C SER A 65 0.54 7.32 11.73
N ALA A 66 1.53 7.66 10.90
CA ALA A 66 1.51 7.36 9.47
C ALA A 66 1.78 5.86 9.18
N ASN A 67 1.97 5.05 10.23
CA ASN A 67 2.12 3.61 10.11
C ASN A 67 0.88 3.02 9.43
N SER A 68 1.09 2.63 8.18
CA SER A 68 0.08 2.04 7.29
C SER A 68 0.15 0.51 7.27
N ALA A 69 1.04 -0.09 8.05
CA ALA A 69 1.26 -1.54 8.07
C ALA A 69 0.30 -2.28 9.02
N ASP A 70 -0.50 -1.56 9.82
CA ASP A 70 -1.40 -2.14 10.84
C ASP A 70 -0.72 -3.14 11.79
N ILE A 71 0.61 -3.03 11.95
CA ILE A 71 1.42 -3.83 12.88
C ILE A 71 1.95 -2.89 13.95
N GLY A 72 1.81 -3.28 15.21
CA GLY A 72 2.15 -2.48 16.37
C GLY A 72 3.18 -3.12 17.29
N TYR A 73 3.13 -2.75 18.56
CA TYR A 73 4.05 -3.22 19.59
C TYR A 73 4.12 -4.76 19.62
N THR A 74 5.33 -5.32 19.73
CA THR A 74 5.59 -6.77 19.66
C THR A 74 5.13 -7.48 18.37
N GLY A 75 4.85 -6.73 17.31
CA GLY A 75 4.39 -7.28 16.03
C GLY A 75 2.90 -7.67 15.99
N HIS A 76 2.10 -7.17 16.94
CA HIS A 76 0.66 -7.42 17.05
C HIS A 76 -0.21 -6.25 16.56
#